data_AF-A0A4Q9KRI0-F1
#
_entry.id   AF-A0A4Q9KRI0-F1
#
_cell.length_a   1.000
_cell.length_b   1.000
_cell.length_c   1.000
_cell.angle_alpha   90.00
_cell.angle_beta   90.00
_cell.angle_gamma   90.00
#
_symmetry.space_group_name_H-M   'P 1'
#
loop_
_entity.id
_entity.type
_entity.pdbx_description
1 polymer ?
#
loop_
_entity_poly.entity_id
_entity_poly.type
_entity_poly.pdbx_seq_one_letter_code
_entity_poly.pdbx_strand_id
1 'polypeptide(L)'
;MLYYYKEDKKKLFKNKELNISLINLYNSINRMEQTFYDKYSVRYYISRILREEEYYDVGVRFVSYMIGDLEHLLCEGFNAIISIKRSEGNSSVVGGVDGNSGGGNSGGGSNISSNSGGGSSNISSSNISNNNNIPSTNNTNNPSTTNPSSTNNNPSITNNNTNNNNTRDTFVARSCFVYALECLYFILFLIRRNKRVFSKEEVLNRFVININSNLKTIVGPKCSTLKVKNAEKYNFKPKEMLRILSLIYIEMDTLNFIESIVSDRMYFNMSLINRCYFICNEKYILSEIELEKMKKNIEKMEKCVVVEDEDVPEDIMDPLTCSAICLPVKLVTSGVTVDRSTFELLLLDGVDPFNRERLDESKGVVDEEMLRRIEEYNKRRRDSKDKEDSKDKE
;
A
#
# COMPACT_ATOMS: atom_id res chain seq x y z
N MET A 1 22.99 43.98 10.75
CA MET A 1 21.84 43.37 11.46
C MET A 1 21.65 41.88 11.16
N LEU A 2 21.64 41.41 9.90
CA LEU A 2 21.25 40.02 9.57
C LEU A 2 22.12 38.88 10.15
N TYR A 3 23.35 39.12 10.60
CA TYR A 3 24.23 38.06 11.12
C TYR A 3 23.89 37.57 12.54
N TYR A 4 23.30 38.40 13.41
CA TYR A 4 22.99 38.01 14.79
C TYR A 4 21.82 37.01 14.89
N TYR A 5 20.91 37.02 13.91
CA TYR A 5 19.67 36.23 13.94
C TYR A 5 19.87 34.71 13.78
N LYS A 6 21.11 34.23 13.59
CA LYS A 6 21.43 32.81 13.39
C LYS A 6 21.70 32.06 14.69
N GLU A 7 22.14 32.74 15.75
CA GLU A 7 22.42 32.10 17.05
C GLU A 7 21.17 31.98 17.92
N ASP A 8 20.36 33.04 18.03
CA ASP A 8 19.20 33.05 18.94
C ASP A 8 18.09 32.05 18.53
N LYS A 9 18.08 31.57 17.27
CA LYS A 9 17.26 30.41 16.88
C LYS A 9 17.56 29.18 17.76
N LYS A 10 18.83 28.91 18.11
CA LYS A 10 19.22 27.81 19.00
C LYS A 10 18.85 28.03 20.47
N LYS A 11 18.32 29.19 20.85
CA LYS A 11 17.79 29.46 22.20
C LYS A 11 16.26 29.36 22.23
N LEU A 12 15.58 29.87 21.21
CA LEU A 12 14.12 29.91 21.14
C LEU A 12 13.48 28.51 21.22
N PHE A 13 14.10 27.52 20.57
CA PHE A 13 13.53 26.16 20.45
C PHE A 13 13.90 25.20 21.59
N LYS A 14 14.90 25.53 22.43
CA LYS A 14 15.25 24.75 23.63
C LYS A 14 14.18 24.81 24.74
N ASN A 15 13.06 25.49 24.51
CA ASN A 15 11.96 25.54 25.46
C ASN A 15 11.20 24.19 25.51
N LYS A 16 11.34 23.50 26.65
CA LYS A 16 10.62 22.26 26.98
C LYS A 16 9.10 22.38 26.86
N GLU A 17 8.53 23.55 27.17
CA GLU A 17 7.08 23.79 27.12
C GLU A 17 6.55 23.88 25.68
N LEU A 18 7.31 24.52 24.78
CA LEU A 18 7.02 24.54 23.34
C LEU A 18 7.03 23.11 22.79
N ASN A 19 8.06 22.33 23.16
CA ASN A 19 8.21 20.94 22.74
C ASN A 19 7.06 20.04 23.23
N ILE A 20 6.64 20.18 24.49
CA ILE A 20 5.45 19.49 25.02
C ILE A 20 4.18 19.95 24.28
N SER A 21 4.03 21.24 24.00
CA SER A 21 2.88 21.80 23.29
C SER A 21 2.78 21.30 21.84
N LEU A 22 3.90 21.19 21.14
CA LEU A 22 3.99 20.63 19.78
C LEU A 22 3.64 19.13 19.76
N ILE A 23 4.11 18.36 20.74
CA ILE A 23 3.73 16.93 20.90
C ILE A 23 2.23 16.80 21.19
N ASN A 24 1.67 17.65 22.06
CA ASN A 24 0.23 17.67 22.36
C ASN A 24 -0.63 18.08 21.15
N LEU A 25 -0.17 19.06 20.36
CA LEU A 25 -0.80 19.43 19.09
C LEU A 25 -0.75 18.25 18.11
N TYR A 26 0.41 17.61 17.92
CA TYR A 26 0.56 16.42 17.06
C TYR A 26 -0.44 15.32 17.43
N ASN A 27 -0.57 15.01 18.72
CA ASN A 27 -1.53 14.04 19.24
C ASN A 27 -2.99 14.46 19.00
N SER A 28 -3.28 15.75 19.04
CA SER A 28 -4.64 16.30 18.91
C SER A 28 -5.13 16.37 17.46
N ILE A 29 -4.23 16.52 16.48
CA ILE A 29 -4.55 16.58 15.04
C ILE A 29 -5.42 15.40 14.56
N ASN A 30 -5.25 14.21 15.14
CA ASN A 30 -6.08 13.04 14.81
C ASN A 30 -7.58 13.31 15.02
N ARG A 31 -7.94 14.10 16.05
CA ARG A 31 -9.32 14.39 16.44
C ARG A 31 -9.97 15.55 15.66
N MET A 32 -9.23 16.25 14.80
CA MET A 32 -9.79 17.33 13.99
C MET A 32 -10.53 16.80 12.76
N GLU A 33 -11.59 17.47 12.33
CA GLU A 33 -12.38 17.14 11.13
C GLU A 33 -11.76 17.66 9.82
N GLN A 34 -10.54 18.21 9.89
CA GLN A 34 -9.76 18.69 8.74
C GLN A 34 -9.43 17.57 7.74
N THR A 35 -9.12 17.93 6.50
CA THR A 35 -8.83 16.94 5.46
C THR A 35 -7.55 16.16 5.77
N PHE A 36 -7.47 14.95 5.20
CA PHE A 36 -6.32 14.04 5.30
C PHE A 36 -4.96 14.74 5.06
N TYR A 37 -4.92 15.63 4.07
CA TYR A 37 -3.70 16.35 3.67
C TYR A 37 -3.35 17.52 4.59
N ASP A 38 -4.34 18.17 5.22
CA ASP A 38 -4.10 19.24 6.21
C ASP A 38 -3.41 18.67 7.46
N LYS A 39 -3.91 17.52 7.95
CA LYS A 39 -3.36 16.80 9.11
C LYS A 39 -1.88 16.50 8.91
N TYR A 40 -1.52 15.92 7.77
CA TYR A 40 -0.14 15.61 7.41
C TYR A 40 0.72 16.85 7.17
N SER A 41 0.16 17.92 6.59
CA SER A 41 0.88 19.18 6.38
C SER A 41 1.32 19.81 7.71
N VAL A 42 0.43 19.87 8.71
CA VAL A 42 0.78 20.36 10.05
C VAL A 42 1.78 19.42 10.74
N ARG A 43 1.57 18.10 10.66
CA ARG A 43 2.49 17.11 11.26
C ARG A 43 3.89 17.14 10.65
N TYR A 44 4.03 17.35 9.34
CA TYR A 44 5.30 17.53 8.65
C TYR A 44 6.12 18.68 9.27
N TYR A 45 5.50 19.85 9.47
CA TYR A 45 6.19 20.98 10.11
C TYR A 45 6.54 20.72 11.58
N ILE A 46 5.66 20.04 12.33
CA ILE A 46 5.95 19.63 13.71
C ILE A 46 7.14 18.67 13.75
N SER A 47 7.16 17.59 12.95
CA SER A 47 8.27 16.63 12.89
C SER A 47 9.60 17.28 12.52
N ARG A 48 9.59 18.30 11.67
CA ARG A 48 10.79 19.08 11.33
C ARG A 48 11.32 19.87 12.51
N ILE A 49 10.47 20.64 13.18
CA ILE A 49 10.85 21.42 14.38
C ILE A 49 11.36 20.45 15.46
N LEU A 50 10.66 19.34 15.68
CA LEU A 50 11.02 18.30 16.65
C LEU A 50 12.28 17.49 16.28
N ARG A 51 12.95 17.76 15.15
CA ARG A 51 14.24 17.16 14.77
C ARG A 51 15.43 18.10 14.99
N GLU A 52 15.22 19.42 15.02
CA GLU A 52 16.32 20.39 15.14
C GLU A 52 16.86 20.49 16.59
N GLU A 53 16.13 19.97 17.60
CA GLU A 53 16.46 20.14 19.02
C GLU A 53 17.24 19.01 19.72
N GLU A 54 17.73 19.37 20.90
CA GLU A 54 18.73 18.61 21.65
C GLU A 54 18.17 17.58 22.62
N TYR A 55 16.89 17.65 23.03
CA TYR A 55 16.30 16.70 24.00
C TYR A 55 14.79 16.46 23.80
N TYR A 56 14.40 15.19 23.73
CA TYR A 56 13.00 14.74 23.76
C TYR A 56 12.83 13.46 24.57
N ASP A 57 11.88 13.49 25.50
CA ASP A 57 11.25 12.28 26.02
C ASP A 57 9.87 12.15 25.35
N VAL A 58 9.74 11.19 24.43
CA VAL A 58 8.51 10.98 23.64
C VAL A 58 7.69 9.84 24.22
N GLY A 59 6.46 10.17 24.64
CA GLY A 59 5.50 9.17 25.11
C GLY A 59 5.03 8.22 24.01
N VAL A 60 4.73 6.97 24.40
CA VAL A 60 4.23 5.89 23.52
C VAL A 60 3.12 6.33 22.56
N ARG A 61 2.17 7.16 23.03
CA ARG A 61 1.06 7.69 22.20
C ARG A 61 1.54 8.48 20.97
N PHE A 62 2.58 9.31 21.13
CA PHE A 62 3.12 10.13 20.05
C PHE A 62 3.83 9.26 19.01
N VAL A 63 4.65 8.32 19.47
CA VAL A 63 5.34 7.36 18.58
C VAL A 63 4.33 6.47 17.85
N SER A 64 3.29 5.98 18.53
CA SER A 64 2.23 5.18 17.90
C SER A 64 1.47 5.94 16.81
N TYR A 65 1.23 7.25 16.96
CA TYR A 65 0.59 8.05 15.91
C TYR A 65 1.54 8.33 14.73
N MET A 66 2.81 8.66 15.00
CA MET A 66 3.83 8.84 13.96
C MET A 66 4.06 7.55 13.12
N ILE A 67 3.94 6.37 13.73
CA ILE A 67 4.00 5.09 13.00
C ILE A 67 2.76 4.91 12.13
N GLY A 68 1.56 5.12 12.68
CA GLY A 68 0.30 5.04 11.91
C GLY A 68 0.26 6.04 10.74
N ASP A 69 0.87 7.23 10.91
CA ASP A 69 1.04 8.20 9.82
C ASP A 69 1.83 7.61 8.64
N LEU A 70 2.88 6.80 8.88
CA LEU A 70 3.70 6.18 7.83
C LEU A 70 3.01 4.98 7.14
N GLU A 71 1.97 4.40 7.74
CA GLU A 71 1.40 3.09 7.35
C GLU A 71 0.82 3.07 5.92
N HIS A 72 0.25 4.18 5.47
CA HIS A 72 -0.46 4.25 4.18
C HIS A 72 0.20 5.18 3.15
N LEU A 73 1.12 6.07 3.57
CA LEU A 73 1.65 7.13 2.69
C LEU A 73 2.36 6.60 1.45
N LEU A 74 3.16 5.53 1.57
CA LEU A 74 3.76 4.93 0.37
C LEU A 74 2.69 4.36 -0.55
N CYS A 75 1.77 3.55 -0.03
CA CYS A 75 0.70 2.94 -0.82
C CYS A 75 -0.13 4.01 -1.55
N GLU A 76 -0.56 5.07 -0.88
CA GLU A 76 -1.32 6.17 -1.49
C GLU A 76 -0.50 6.96 -2.52
N GLY A 77 0.78 7.20 -2.27
CA GLY A 77 1.67 7.81 -3.26
C GLY A 77 1.86 6.95 -4.52
N PHE A 78 1.96 5.63 -4.35
CA PHE A 78 2.02 4.66 -5.46
C PHE A 78 0.68 4.58 -6.21
N ASN A 79 -0.44 4.51 -5.49
CA ASN A 79 -1.79 4.47 -6.05
C ASN A 79 -2.07 5.72 -6.91
N ALA A 80 -1.73 6.91 -6.43
CA ALA A 80 -1.90 8.16 -7.16
C ALA A 80 -1.09 8.19 -8.48
N ILE A 81 0.16 7.69 -8.52
CA ILE A 81 0.90 7.59 -9.80
C ILE A 81 0.30 6.51 -10.72
N ILE A 82 -0.27 5.43 -10.18
CA ILE A 82 -0.98 4.43 -10.99
C ILE A 82 -2.23 5.04 -11.64
N SER A 83 -2.99 5.88 -10.93
CA SER A 83 -4.12 6.64 -11.50
C SER A 83 -3.68 7.57 -12.64
N ILE A 84 -2.61 8.34 -12.45
CA ILE A 84 -2.06 9.22 -13.50
C ILE A 84 -1.62 8.40 -14.73
N LYS A 85 -0.94 7.26 -14.53
CA LYS A 85 -0.52 6.39 -15.65
C LYS A 85 -1.72 5.78 -16.41
N ARG A 86 -2.82 5.50 -15.71
CA ARG A 86 -4.07 4.99 -16.33
C ARG A 86 -4.78 6.08 -17.15
N SER A 87 -4.83 7.32 -16.67
CA SER A 87 -5.42 8.42 -17.45
C SER A 87 -4.57 8.79 -18.67
N GLU A 88 -3.24 8.90 -18.51
CA GLU A 88 -2.28 9.11 -19.61
C GLU A 88 -2.40 8.00 -20.67
N GLY A 89 -2.54 6.73 -20.25
CA GLY A 89 -2.67 5.58 -21.13
C GLY A 89 -4.00 5.49 -21.90
N ASN A 90 -5.11 5.99 -21.33
CA ASN A 90 -6.39 6.03 -22.02
C ASN A 90 -6.46 7.19 -23.04
N SER A 91 -5.74 8.29 -22.80
CA SER A 91 -5.74 9.45 -23.72
C SER A 91 -5.10 9.18 -25.08
N SER A 92 -4.20 8.20 -25.21
CA SER A 92 -3.54 7.88 -26.49
C SER A 92 -4.37 7.00 -27.44
N VAL A 93 -5.48 6.41 -26.98
CA VAL A 93 -6.29 5.47 -27.77
C VAL A 93 -7.37 6.15 -28.61
N VAL A 94 -7.70 7.42 -28.31
CA VAL A 94 -8.80 8.17 -28.96
C VAL A 94 -8.32 9.00 -30.18
N GLY A 95 -7.01 9.00 -30.47
CA GLY A 95 -6.38 9.87 -31.47
C GLY A 95 -6.24 9.29 -32.88
N GLY A 96 -7.14 8.40 -33.32
CA GLY A 96 -6.94 7.59 -34.54
C GLY A 96 -8.21 7.34 -35.37
N VAL A 97 -8.82 8.40 -35.90
CA VAL A 97 -9.84 8.31 -36.96
C VAL A 97 -9.52 9.33 -38.06
N ASP A 98 -8.57 8.98 -38.93
CA ASP A 98 -8.32 9.74 -40.15
C ASP A 98 -9.46 9.54 -41.14
N GLY A 99 -10.23 10.59 -41.38
CA GLY A 99 -11.22 10.63 -42.45
C GLY A 99 -10.55 10.85 -43.80
N ASN A 100 -10.70 9.90 -44.74
CA ASN A 100 -10.33 10.11 -46.13
C ASN A 100 -11.51 9.80 -47.07
N SER A 101 -11.76 10.69 -48.02
CA SER A 101 -12.96 10.71 -48.87
C SER A 101 -12.56 10.89 -50.33
N GLY A 102 -12.81 9.90 -51.21
CA GLY A 102 -12.68 10.13 -52.66
C GLY A 102 -12.56 8.90 -53.56
N GLY A 103 -13.69 8.45 -54.12
CA GLY A 103 -13.90 8.02 -55.51
C GLY A 103 -12.99 6.98 -56.21
N GLY A 104 -13.59 5.94 -56.80
CA GLY A 104 -12.94 5.06 -57.80
C GLY A 104 -13.85 3.90 -58.23
N ASN A 105 -14.34 3.91 -59.49
CA ASN A 105 -15.40 3.02 -59.99
C ASN A 105 -14.88 1.69 -60.61
N SER A 106 -15.78 0.70 -60.78
CA SER A 106 -15.70 -0.54 -61.60
C SER A 106 -14.77 -1.69 -61.13
N GLY A 107 -15.09 -2.98 -61.34
CA GLY A 107 -16.35 -3.57 -61.85
C GLY A 107 -16.24 -5.08 -62.22
N GLY A 108 -17.31 -5.87 -61.97
CA GLY A 108 -17.44 -7.31 -62.32
C GLY A 108 -16.84 -8.31 -61.29
N GLY A 109 -17.32 -9.55 -61.14
CA GLY A 109 -18.52 -10.18 -61.71
C GLY A 109 -18.77 -11.64 -61.27
N SER A 110 -20.02 -11.97 -60.92
CA SER A 110 -20.70 -13.29 -60.94
C SER A 110 -20.04 -14.58 -60.36
N ASN A 111 -20.63 -15.05 -59.24
CA ASN A 111 -21.13 -16.41 -58.93
C ASN A 111 -20.49 -17.69 -59.52
N ILE A 112 -20.13 -18.62 -58.62
CA ILE A 112 -20.45 -20.07 -58.74
C ILE A 112 -21.02 -20.55 -57.39
N SER A 113 -21.91 -21.55 -57.40
CA SER A 113 -22.58 -22.11 -56.23
C SER A 113 -22.38 -23.62 -56.07
N SER A 114 -22.48 -24.11 -54.84
CA SER A 114 -22.79 -25.51 -54.51
C SER A 114 -23.54 -25.57 -53.17
N ASN A 115 -24.42 -26.56 -53.01
CA ASN A 115 -25.47 -26.61 -51.97
C ASN A 115 -25.50 -27.99 -51.28
N SER A 116 -26.35 -28.14 -50.25
CA SER A 116 -26.62 -29.33 -49.42
C SER A 116 -25.49 -29.71 -48.44
N GLY A 117 -25.76 -30.17 -47.22
CA GLY A 117 -27.02 -30.29 -46.46
C GLY A 117 -26.72 -30.80 -45.04
N GLY A 118 -27.60 -30.80 -44.05
CA GLY A 118 -29.02 -30.45 -44.00
C GLY A 118 -29.75 -31.42 -43.06
N GLY A 119 -30.17 -30.98 -41.87
CA GLY A 119 -30.78 -31.86 -40.85
C GLY A 119 -31.16 -31.10 -39.58
N SER A 120 -32.42 -30.68 -39.49
CA SER A 120 -32.93 -29.80 -38.44
C SER A 120 -34.18 -30.38 -37.77
N SER A 121 -34.46 -29.96 -36.53
CA SER A 121 -35.83 -29.97 -35.98
C SER A 121 -36.03 -28.85 -34.96
N ASN A 122 -36.95 -27.92 -35.27
CA ASN A 122 -37.54 -26.96 -34.32
C ASN A 122 -38.66 -27.66 -33.51
N ILE A 123 -39.45 -27.08 -32.58
CA ILE A 123 -39.82 -25.68 -32.24
C ILE A 123 -39.88 -25.56 -30.67
N SER A 124 -40.45 -24.58 -29.93
CA SER A 124 -41.66 -23.74 -30.09
C SER A 124 -41.61 -22.41 -29.28
N SER A 125 -42.68 -21.63 -29.44
CA SER A 125 -43.23 -20.53 -28.60
C SER A 125 -43.41 -20.85 -27.10
N SER A 126 -43.67 -19.92 -26.17
CA SER A 126 -44.56 -18.73 -26.27
C SER A 126 -44.36 -17.61 -25.23
N ASN A 127 -44.79 -16.39 -25.58
CA ASN A 127 -44.92 -15.24 -24.67
C ASN A 127 -46.12 -15.35 -23.70
N ILE A 128 -46.02 -14.71 -22.52
CA ILE A 128 -47.16 -14.15 -21.79
C ILE A 128 -46.79 -12.71 -21.34
N SER A 129 -47.77 -11.80 -21.42
CA SER A 129 -47.66 -10.38 -21.10
C SER A 129 -48.29 -10.04 -19.75
N ASN A 130 -47.93 -8.88 -19.17
CA ASN A 130 -48.96 -7.93 -18.74
C ASN A 130 -48.45 -6.48 -18.63
N ASN A 131 -49.40 -5.55 -18.59
CA ASN A 131 -49.24 -4.10 -18.76
C ASN A 131 -50.01 -3.37 -17.63
N ASN A 132 -49.65 -2.12 -17.30
CA ASN A 132 -50.61 -1.09 -16.88
C ASN A 132 -50.01 0.34 -16.76
N ASN A 133 -50.91 1.33 -16.77
CA ASN A 133 -50.69 2.75 -17.12
C ASN A 133 -50.81 3.70 -15.89
N ILE A 134 -50.10 4.85 -15.83
CA ILE A 134 -50.53 6.26 -16.13
C ILE A 134 -51.75 6.72 -15.27
N PRO A 135 -51.80 7.92 -14.62
CA PRO A 135 -51.34 9.27 -15.06
C PRO A 135 -50.37 9.99 -14.09
N SER A 136 -49.64 11.08 -14.40
CA SER A 136 -49.68 12.20 -15.38
C SER A 136 -50.50 13.45 -14.98
N THR A 137 -49.83 14.58 -14.78
CA THR A 137 -50.42 15.93 -14.78
C THR A 137 -49.59 16.88 -15.65
N ASN A 138 -50.26 17.63 -16.53
CA ASN A 138 -49.64 18.63 -17.39
C ASN A 138 -49.61 20.00 -16.69
N ASN A 139 -48.70 20.88 -17.10
CA ASN A 139 -49.16 22.22 -17.49
C ASN A 139 -48.32 22.80 -18.65
N THR A 140 -48.96 23.59 -19.49
CA THR A 140 -48.39 24.16 -20.72
C THR A 140 -47.98 25.61 -20.53
N ASN A 141 -46.98 26.07 -21.29
CA ASN A 141 -47.08 27.33 -22.03
C ASN A 141 -45.96 27.47 -23.09
N ASN A 142 -46.28 28.16 -24.18
CA ASN A 142 -45.39 28.54 -25.28
C ASN A 142 -45.94 29.87 -25.85
N PRO A 143 -45.11 30.78 -26.38
CA PRO A 143 -45.15 30.91 -27.84
C PRO A 143 -43.79 31.14 -28.52
N SER A 144 -43.76 30.83 -29.81
CA SER A 144 -42.62 30.81 -30.72
C SER A 144 -42.12 32.19 -31.20
N THR A 145 -40.79 32.31 -31.41
CA THR A 145 -40.22 33.13 -32.49
C THR A 145 -39.05 32.44 -33.21
N THR A 146 -39.01 32.69 -34.51
CA THR A 146 -38.04 32.38 -35.58
C THR A 146 -36.56 32.08 -35.26
N ASN A 147 -36.03 31.08 -35.96
CA ASN A 147 -34.61 30.84 -36.33
C ASN A 147 -33.97 32.05 -37.09
N PRO A 148 -32.63 32.13 -37.33
CA PRO A 148 -31.70 31.00 -37.51
C PRO A 148 -30.28 31.09 -36.88
N SER A 149 -29.64 29.91 -36.82
CA SER A 149 -28.20 29.66 -36.99
C SER A 149 -27.17 30.50 -36.19
N SER A 150 -26.63 29.89 -35.13
CA SER A 150 -25.24 30.09 -34.72
C SER A 150 -24.57 28.73 -34.48
N THR A 151 -23.31 28.58 -34.89
CA THR A 151 -22.53 27.34 -34.75
C THR A 151 -21.98 27.20 -33.33
N ASN A 152 -22.71 26.47 -32.49
CA ASN A 152 -22.26 26.14 -31.13
C ASN A 152 -21.13 25.09 -31.17
N ASN A 153 -19.90 25.55 -31.37
CA ASN A 153 -18.70 24.76 -31.12
C ASN A 153 -18.66 24.37 -29.64
N ASN A 154 -18.94 23.10 -29.33
CA ASN A 154 -19.05 22.60 -27.96
C ASN A 154 -17.65 22.24 -27.38
N PRO A 155 -17.08 22.98 -26.41
CA PRO A 155 -15.68 22.83 -26.05
C PRO A 155 -15.46 21.76 -24.96
N SER A 156 -14.99 20.58 -25.40
CA SER A 156 -14.00 19.76 -24.67
C SER A 156 -14.23 19.53 -23.15
N ILE A 157 -15.46 19.20 -22.73
CA ILE A 157 -15.81 18.97 -21.30
C ILE A 157 -14.95 17.84 -20.68
N THR A 158 -14.58 16.82 -21.47
CA THR A 158 -13.75 15.68 -21.05
C THR A 158 -12.32 16.04 -20.65
N ASN A 159 -11.67 16.99 -21.35
CA ASN A 159 -10.24 17.28 -21.11
C ASN A 159 -10.00 18.02 -19.78
N ASN A 160 -10.91 18.90 -19.39
CA ASN A 160 -10.75 19.70 -18.16
C ASN A 160 -10.79 18.83 -16.90
N ASN A 161 -11.68 17.83 -16.84
CA ASN A 161 -11.76 16.91 -15.70
C ASN A 161 -10.50 16.02 -15.61
N THR A 162 -10.00 15.49 -16.73
CA THR A 162 -8.77 14.68 -16.75
C THR A 162 -7.55 15.50 -16.29
N ASN A 163 -7.41 16.74 -16.76
CA ASN A 163 -6.30 17.62 -16.37
C ASN A 163 -6.36 18.01 -14.88
N ASN A 164 -7.56 18.30 -14.35
CA ASN A 164 -7.75 18.60 -12.93
C ASN A 164 -7.43 17.37 -12.04
N ASN A 165 -7.90 16.18 -12.42
CA ASN A 165 -7.62 14.95 -11.68
C ASN A 165 -6.11 14.63 -11.69
N ASN A 166 -5.44 14.72 -12.85
CA ASN A 166 -4.01 14.48 -12.97
C ASN A 166 -3.18 15.50 -12.15
N THR A 167 -3.66 16.73 -12.02
CA THR A 167 -3.05 17.76 -11.16
C THR A 167 -3.23 17.42 -9.68
N ARG A 168 -4.45 17.02 -9.27
CA ARG A 168 -4.74 16.60 -7.89
C ARG A 168 -3.91 15.39 -7.48
N ASP A 169 -3.89 14.34 -8.29
CA ASP A 169 -3.17 13.10 -7.97
C ASP A 169 -1.65 13.32 -8.02
N THR A 170 -1.15 14.26 -8.85
CA THR A 170 0.25 14.70 -8.79
C THR A 170 0.59 15.35 -7.45
N PHE A 171 -0.30 16.20 -6.91
CA PHE A 171 -0.14 16.81 -5.59
C PHE A 171 -0.22 15.77 -4.46
N VAL A 172 -1.16 14.83 -4.53
CA VAL A 172 -1.28 13.70 -3.59
C VAL A 172 0.02 12.90 -3.54
N ALA A 173 0.46 12.37 -4.69
CA ALA A 173 1.68 11.59 -4.79
C ALA A 173 2.90 12.33 -4.20
N ARG A 174 3.09 13.60 -4.59
CA ARG A 174 4.19 14.43 -4.08
C ARG A 174 4.12 14.61 -2.56
N SER A 175 2.94 14.89 -2.02
CA SER A 175 2.75 15.14 -0.58
C SER A 175 3.00 13.88 0.23
N CYS A 176 2.49 12.74 -0.23
CA CYS A 176 2.68 11.43 0.37
C CYS A 176 4.16 11.03 0.42
N PHE A 177 4.92 11.14 -0.67
CA PHE A 177 6.35 10.78 -0.66
C PHE A 177 7.22 11.74 0.16
N VAL A 178 6.92 13.04 0.15
CA VAL A 178 7.64 14.02 0.99
C VAL A 178 7.41 13.73 2.47
N TYR A 179 6.17 13.45 2.88
CA TYR A 179 5.86 13.21 4.28
C TYR A 179 6.29 11.80 4.75
N ALA A 180 6.20 10.76 3.91
CA ALA A 180 6.73 9.43 4.24
C ALA A 180 8.25 9.45 4.50
N LEU A 181 9.01 10.17 3.67
CA LEU A 181 10.44 10.39 3.85
C LEU A 181 10.74 11.15 5.16
N GLU A 182 9.91 12.14 5.49
CA GLU A 182 10.02 12.91 6.75
C GLU A 182 9.70 12.05 7.99
N CYS A 183 8.67 11.20 7.93
CA CYS A 183 8.36 10.23 8.99
C CYS A 183 9.52 9.25 9.20
N LEU A 184 10.07 8.67 8.13
CA LEU A 184 11.24 7.79 8.21
C LEU A 184 12.45 8.47 8.87
N TYR A 185 12.78 9.70 8.46
CA TYR A 185 13.85 10.47 9.09
C TYR A 185 13.57 10.76 10.58
N PHE A 186 12.32 10.99 10.97
CA PHE A 186 11.94 11.28 12.35
C PHE A 186 11.98 10.01 13.23
N ILE A 187 11.51 8.87 12.71
CA ILE A 187 11.66 7.55 13.33
C ILE A 187 13.13 7.26 13.62
N LEU A 188 14.01 7.37 12.60
CA LEU A 188 15.44 7.10 12.77
C LEU A 188 16.11 8.06 13.77
N PHE A 189 15.69 9.33 13.80
CA PHE A 189 16.13 10.30 14.80
C PHE A 189 15.71 9.87 16.22
N LEU A 190 14.44 9.51 16.42
CA LEU A 190 13.92 9.12 17.74
C LEU A 190 14.53 7.79 18.23
N ILE A 191 14.79 6.81 17.35
CA ILE A 191 15.51 5.58 17.69
C ILE A 191 16.91 5.90 18.24
N ARG A 192 17.65 6.78 17.55
CA ARG A 192 18.99 7.21 17.97
C ARG A 192 19.02 8.00 19.27
N ARG A 193 17.89 8.59 19.72
CA ARG A 193 17.77 9.23 21.03
C ARG A 193 17.26 8.29 22.13
N ASN A 194 16.27 7.45 21.82
CA ASN A 194 15.59 6.60 22.80
C ASN A 194 14.96 5.34 22.16
N LYS A 195 15.78 4.41 21.64
CA LYS A 195 15.30 3.15 21.04
C LYS A 195 14.37 2.32 21.94
N ARG A 196 14.46 2.47 23.27
CA ARG A 196 13.60 1.78 24.25
C ARG A 196 12.10 2.05 24.05
N VAL A 197 11.69 3.18 23.46
CA VAL A 197 10.27 3.47 23.20
C VAL A 197 9.70 2.59 22.08
N PHE A 198 10.54 2.18 21.12
CA PHE A 198 10.15 1.29 20.01
C PHE A 198 10.21 -0.19 20.41
N SER A 199 11.03 -0.55 21.40
CA SER A 199 11.12 -1.90 21.98
C SER A 199 9.98 -2.26 22.96
N LYS A 200 9.05 -1.34 23.20
CA LYS A 200 7.88 -1.57 24.08
C LYS A 200 6.80 -2.35 23.36
N GLU A 201 6.20 -3.35 24.01
CA GLU A 201 5.20 -4.25 23.43
C GLU A 201 4.03 -3.52 22.76
N GLU A 202 3.51 -2.43 23.35
CA GLU A 202 2.38 -1.69 22.77
C GLU A 202 2.73 -1.00 21.44
N VAL A 203 4.02 -0.81 21.16
CA VAL A 203 4.57 -0.14 19.96
C VAL A 203 5.18 -1.15 18.99
N LEU A 204 5.91 -2.14 19.52
CA LEU A 204 6.86 -3.00 18.82
C LEU A 204 6.25 -3.73 17.62
N ASN A 205 5.16 -4.47 17.82
CA ASN A 205 4.52 -5.24 16.76
C ASN A 205 4.04 -4.32 15.62
N ARG A 206 3.30 -3.25 15.96
CA ARG A 206 2.84 -2.24 14.98
C ARG A 206 4.00 -1.53 14.27
N PHE A 207 5.11 -1.29 14.97
CA PHE A 207 6.31 -0.69 14.38
C PHE A 207 6.98 -1.62 13.36
N VAL A 208 7.10 -2.91 13.70
CA VAL A 208 7.67 -3.92 12.81
C VAL A 208 6.85 -4.10 11.54
N ILE A 209 5.54 -4.36 11.67
CA ILE A 209 4.62 -4.51 10.53
C ILE A 209 4.73 -3.31 9.58
N ASN A 210 4.78 -2.09 10.14
CA ASN A 210 4.91 -0.85 9.38
C ASN A 210 6.24 -0.76 8.60
N ILE A 211 7.36 -1.09 9.25
CA ILE A 211 8.70 -1.03 8.64
C ILE A 211 8.91 -2.14 7.60
N ASN A 212 8.45 -3.36 7.87
CA ASN A 212 8.48 -4.47 6.90
C ASN A 212 7.58 -4.18 5.68
N SER A 213 6.37 -3.63 5.88
CA SER A 213 5.46 -3.22 4.79
C SER A 213 6.07 -2.11 3.91
N ASN A 214 6.68 -1.10 4.54
CA ASN A 214 7.41 -0.06 3.82
C ASN A 214 8.61 -0.62 3.06
N LEU A 215 9.37 -1.57 3.64
CA LEU A 215 10.48 -2.24 2.95
C LEU A 215 9.99 -3.04 1.74
N LYS A 216 8.99 -3.93 1.91
CA LYS A 216 8.34 -4.71 0.83
C LYS A 216 7.89 -3.82 -0.32
N THR A 217 7.39 -2.63 -0.01
CA THR A 217 6.96 -1.63 -1.00
C THR A 217 8.13 -0.99 -1.76
N ILE A 218 9.23 -0.63 -1.09
CA ILE A 218 10.40 0.02 -1.71
C ILE A 218 11.29 -0.96 -2.50
N VAL A 219 11.54 -2.19 -2.00
CA VAL A 219 12.41 -3.15 -2.71
C VAL A 219 11.65 -4.00 -3.74
N GLY A 220 10.33 -4.11 -3.59
CA GLY A 220 9.48 -5.00 -4.37
C GLY A 220 9.11 -4.52 -5.78
N PRO A 221 8.19 -5.24 -6.45
CA PRO A 221 7.74 -4.90 -7.80
C PRO A 221 6.96 -3.58 -7.86
N LYS A 222 6.28 -3.16 -6.79
CA LYS A 222 5.56 -1.86 -6.75
C LYS A 222 6.50 -0.70 -7.09
N CYS A 223 7.66 -0.59 -6.43
CA CYS A 223 8.67 0.41 -6.78
C CYS A 223 9.38 0.12 -8.12
N SER A 224 9.66 -1.14 -8.44
CA SER A 224 10.46 -1.52 -9.62
C SER A 224 9.71 -1.33 -10.96
N THR A 225 8.43 -1.72 -11.00
CA THR A 225 7.51 -1.53 -12.14
C THR A 225 7.10 -0.06 -12.27
N LEU A 226 7.14 0.71 -11.18
CA LEU A 226 7.10 2.16 -11.22
C LEU A 226 8.44 2.75 -11.71
N LYS A 227 8.85 2.38 -12.93
CA LYS A 227 9.65 3.25 -13.79
C LYS A 227 8.85 4.54 -14.01
N VAL A 228 9.02 5.50 -13.11
CA VAL A 228 8.45 6.84 -13.24
C VAL A 228 9.35 7.59 -14.20
N LYS A 229 8.86 7.83 -15.42
CA LYS A 229 9.38 8.91 -16.24
C LYS A 229 9.18 10.19 -15.41
N ASN A 230 10.28 10.77 -14.91
CA ASN A 230 10.33 11.91 -13.99
C ASN A 230 9.88 11.61 -12.53
N ALA A 231 10.56 10.70 -11.82
CA ALA A 231 10.36 10.49 -10.37
C ALA A 231 10.49 11.79 -9.54
N GLU A 232 11.33 12.71 -10.00
CA GLU A 232 11.57 14.05 -9.42
C GLU A 232 10.31 14.92 -9.40
N LYS A 233 9.40 14.80 -10.38
CA LYS A 233 8.10 15.51 -10.42
C LYS A 233 7.32 15.30 -9.11
N TYR A 234 7.36 14.08 -8.59
CA TYR A 234 6.68 13.65 -7.37
C TYR A 234 7.59 13.68 -6.14
N ASN A 235 8.80 14.23 -6.24
CA ASN A 235 9.81 14.25 -5.18
C ASN A 235 10.13 12.86 -4.59
N PHE A 236 9.90 11.78 -5.35
CA PHE A 236 10.06 10.41 -4.86
C PHE A 236 11.54 10.02 -4.86
N LYS A 237 12.08 9.71 -3.67
CA LYS A 237 13.50 9.41 -3.46
C LYS A 237 13.73 7.98 -2.96
N PRO A 238 13.52 6.93 -3.78
CA PRO A 238 13.58 5.54 -3.32
C PRO A 238 14.92 5.15 -2.67
N LYS A 239 16.06 5.64 -3.19
CA LYS A 239 17.39 5.41 -2.57
C LYS A 239 17.51 6.01 -1.17
N GLU A 240 16.98 7.21 -0.95
CA GLU A 240 17.05 7.92 0.33
C GLU A 240 16.14 7.24 1.38
N MET A 241 14.93 6.86 0.97
CA MET A 241 14.00 6.09 1.80
C MET A 241 14.55 4.70 2.15
N LEU A 242 15.13 3.98 1.19
CA LEU A 242 15.76 2.68 1.41
C LEU A 242 16.96 2.77 2.37
N ARG A 243 17.75 3.86 2.29
CA ARG A 243 18.84 4.11 3.23
C ARG A 243 18.34 4.23 4.66
N ILE A 244 17.28 5.02 4.86
CA ILE A 244 16.72 5.30 6.20
C ILE A 244 16.06 4.04 6.77
N LEU A 245 15.29 3.30 5.95
CA LEU A 245 14.75 1.99 6.31
C LEU A 245 15.85 1.01 6.73
N SER A 246 16.90 0.85 5.91
CA SER A 246 18.03 -0.03 6.23
C SER A 246 18.71 0.36 7.55
N LEU A 247 18.85 1.67 7.81
CA LEU A 247 19.40 2.15 9.07
C LEU A 247 18.49 1.86 10.28
N ILE A 248 17.17 1.83 10.12
CA ILE A 248 16.26 1.40 11.19
C ILE A 248 16.54 -0.07 11.57
N TYR A 249 16.71 -0.97 10.60
CA TYR A 249 17.12 -2.37 10.84
C TYR A 249 18.55 -2.52 11.42
N ILE A 250 19.42 -1.53 11.26
CA ILE A 250 20.81 -1.54 11.79
C ILE A 250 20.85 -1.02 13.24
N GLU A 251 20.10 0.04 13.56
CA GLU A 251 20.14 0.73 14.86
C GLU A 251 19.29 0.02 15.95
N MET A 252 18.24 -0.70 15.51
CA MET A 252 17.41 -1.57 16.34
C MET A 252 18.00 -3.00 16.42
N ASP A 253 19.26 -3.08 16.85
CA ASP A 253 20.09 -4.30 16.92
C ASP A 253 19.67 -5.37 17.97
N THR A 254 18.61 -5.09 18.74
CA THR A 254 18.10 -5.89 19.87
C THR A 254 17.38 -7.16 19.44
N LEU A 255 17.66 -8.29 20.11
CA LEU A 255 17.11 -9.61 19.78
C LEU A 255 15.57 -9.63 19.64
N ASN A 256 14.84 -9.14 20.65
CA ASN A 256 13.36 -9.02 20.63
C ASN A 256 12.80 -8.30 19.37
N PHE A 257 13.50 -7.29 18.84
CA PHE A 257 13.09 -6.61 17.61
C PHE A 257 13.36 -7.46 16.35
N ILE A 258 14.45 -8.23 16.35
CA ILE A 258 14.82 -9.14 15.27
C ILE A 258 13.88 -10.36 15.23
N GLU A 259 13.54 -10.91 16.39
CA GLU A 259 12.51 -11.95 16.56
C GLU A 259 11.16 -11.43 16.07
N SER A 260 10.71 -10.26 16.57
CA SER A 260 9.47 -9.63 16.12
C SER A 260 9.43 -9.40 14.60
N ILE A 261 10.55 -9.01 13.98
CA ILE A 261 10.67 -8.87 12.52
C ILE A 261 10.40 -10.18 11.80
N VAL A 262 10.97 -11.28 12.30
CA VAL A 262 10.86 -12.61 11.68
C VAL A 262 9.44 -13.18 11.87
N SER A 263 8.82 -12.93 13.02
CA SER A 263 7.43 -13.32 13.31
C SER A 263 6.35 -12.50 12.57
N ASP A 264 6.69 -11.43 11.84
CA ASP A 264 5.72 -10.69 10.99
C ASP A 264 5.41 -11.44 9.68
N ARG A 265 4.43 -12.33 9.77
CA ARG A 265 3.98 -13.21 8.69
C ARG A 265 3.32 -12.47 7.51
N MET A 266 2.96 -11.18 7.64
CA MET A 266 2.31 -10.43 6.55
C MET A 266 3.32 -9.78 5.59
N TYR A 267 4.43 -9.24 6.11
CA TYR A 267 5.36 -8.43 5.32
C TYR A 267 6.82 -8.89 5.37
N PHE A 268 7.22 -9.70 6.35
CA PHE A 268 8.56 -10.29 6.35
C PHE A 268 8.74 -11.33 5.24
N ASN A 269 9.93 -11.34 4.64
CA ASN A 269 10.41 -12.46 3.83
C ASN A 269 11.93 -12.32 3.67
N MET A 270 12.68 -13.39 3.91
CA MET A 270 14.15 -13.34 3.86
C MET A 270 14.70 -12.91 2.48
N SER A 271 14.00 -13.22 1.39
CA SER A 271 14.40 -12.77 0.06
C SER A 271 14.29 -11.24 -0.12
N LEU A 272 13.36 -10.57 0.57
CA LEU A 272 13.24 -9.11 0.57
C LEU A 272 14.37 -8.45 1.35
N ILE A 273 14.77 -9.05 2.48
CA ILE A 273 15.92 -8.62 3.29
C ILE A 273 17.23 -8.76 2.49
N ASN A 274 17.48 -9.93 1.91
CA ASN A 274 18.66 -10.18 1.09
C ASN A 274 18.67 -9.33 -0.20
N ARG A 275 17.51 -9.06 -0.80
CA ARG A 275 17.37 -8.08 -1.91
C ARG A 275 17.64 -6.65 -1.46
N CYS A 276 17.23 -6.25 -0.26
CA CYS A 276 17.57 -4.95 0.32
C CYS A 276 19.09 -4.80 0.46
N TYR A 277 19.76 -5.77 1.08
CA TYR A 277 21.21 -5.80 1.22
C TYR A 277 21.93 -5.71 -0.13
N PHE A 278 21.50 -6.51 -1.12
CA PHE A 278 22.05 -6.47 -2.48
C PHE A 278 21.93 -5.08 -3.11
N ILE A 279 20.74 -4.46 -3.08
CA ILE A 279 20.53 -3.11 -3.66
C ILE A 279 21.35 -2.05 -2.91
N CYS A 280 21.45 -2.15 -1.59
CA CYS A 280 22.22 -1.21 -0.78
C CYS A 280 23.73 -1.28 -1.06
N ASN A 281 24.26 -2.47 -1.31
CA ASN A 281 25.63 -2.69 -1.75
C ASN A 281 25.85 -2.23 -3.21
N GLU A 282 25.07 -2.77 -4.15
CA GLU A 282 25.21 -2.56 -5.61
C GLU A 282 25.00 -1.09 -6.04
N LYS A 283 24.27 -0.30 -5.23
CA LYS A 283 24.03 1.14 -5.48
C LYS A 283 24.74 2.08 -4.50
N TYR A 284 25.66 1.57 -3.66
CA TYR A 284 26.43 2.34 -2.66
C TYR A 284 25.56 3.23 -1.76
N ILE A 285 24.44 2.68 -1.26
CA ILE A 285 23.47 3.39 -0.40
C ILE A 285 23.93 3.40 1.06
N LEU A 286 24.62 2.34 1.48
CA LEU A 286 25.23 2.16 2.79
C LEU A 286 26.76 2.14 2.66
N SER A 287 27.44 2.59 3.70
CA SER A 287 28.89 2.41 3.86
C SER A 287 29.23 0.96 4.24
N GLU A 288 30.50 0.57 4.06
CA GLU A 288 31.00 -0.78 4.39
C GLU A 288 30.70 -1.18 5.85
N ILE A 289 30.85 -0.25 6.79
CA ILE A 289 30.55 -0.45 8.22
C ILE A 289 29.04 -0.64 8.46
N GLU A 290 28.19 0.08 7.71
CA GLU A 290 26.73 -0.09 7.77
C GLU A 290 26.30 -1.43 7.14
N LEU A 291 26.95 -1.86 6.06
CA LEU A 291 26.73 -3.17 5.43
C LEU A 291 27.18 -4.34 6.33
N GLU A 292 28.33 -4.23 7.00
CA GLU A 292 28.79 -5.27 7.93
C GLU A 292 27.81 -5.45 9.11
N LYS A 293 27.32 -4.33 9.68
CA LYS A 293 26.26 -4.37 10.70
C LYS A 293 24.95 -4.96 10.18
N MET A 294 24.55 -4.60 8.96
CA MET A 294 23.35 -5.15 8.33
C MET A 294 23.49 -6.67 8.17
N LYS A 295 24.62 -7.16 7.65
CA LYS A 295 24.90 -8.59 7.50
C LYS A 295 24.82 -9.33 8.85
N LYS A 296 25.41 -8.78 9.91
CA LYS A 296 25.32 -9.36 11.27
C LYS A 296 23.90 -9.40 11.85
N ASN A 297 22.98 -8.54 11.38
CA ASN A 297 21.56 -8.64 11.74
C ASN A 297 20.81 -9.64 10.85
N ILE A 298 21.17 -9.79 9.57
CA ILE A 298 20.65 -10.86 8.69
C ILE A 298 21.04 -12.25 9.24
N GLU A 299 22.30 -12.45 9.62
CA GLU A 299 22.80 -13.70 10.24
C GLU A 299 22.12 -14.05 11.58
N LYS A 300 21.43 -13.09 12.23
CA LYS A 300 20.53 -13.34 13.37
C LYS A 300 19.13 -13.71 12.88
N MET A 301 18.56 -12.96 11.94
CA MET A 301 17.24 -13.23 11.35
C MET A 301 17.16 -14.64 10.75
N GLU A 302 18.20 -15.08 10.04
CA GLU A 302 18.28 -16.42 9.44
C GLU A 302 18.23 -17.52 10.50
N LYS A 303 18.85 -17.32 11.68
CA LYS A 303 18.76 -18.26 12.81
C LYS A 303 17.39 -18.27 13.46
N CYS A 304 16.74 -17.10 13.58
CA CYS A 304 15.38 -17.00 14.11
C CYS A 304 14.36 -17.71 13.19
N VAL A 305 14.51 -17.61 11.85
CA VAL A 305 13.65 -18.30 10.88
C VAL A 305 13.70 -19.81 11.06
N VAL A 306 14.90 -20.41 11.12
CA VAL A 306 15.07 -21.86 11.29
C VAL A 306 14.38 -22.39 12.55
N VAL A 307 14.33 -21.60 13.63
CA VAL A 307 13.69 -21.95 14.92
C VAL A 307 12.16 -21.71 14.93
N GLU A 308 11.63 -21.03 13.91
CA GLU A 308 10.19 -20.93 13.66
C GLU A 308 9.67 -21.97 12.66
N ASP A 309 10.52 -22.44 11.74
CA ASP A 309 10.19 -23.46 10.73
C ASP A 309 10.18 -24.91 11.29
N GLU A 310 10.62 -25.14 12.54
CA GLU A 310 10.54 -26.45 13.20
C GLU A 310 9.07 -26.86 13.46
N ASP A 311 8.61 -27.92 12.79
CA ASP A 311 7.37 -28.70 13.02
C ASP A 311 6.11 -27.87 13.34
N VAL A 312 5.64 -27.14 12.33
CA VAL A 312 4.25 -26.63 12.25
C VAL A 312 3.32 -27.80 11.90
N PRO A 313 2.30 -28.12 12.73
CA PRO A 313 1.32 -29.16 12.42
C PRO A 313 0.57 -28.90 11.11
N GLU A 314 0.37 -29.97 10.34
CA GLU A 314 -0.29 -29.96 9.03
C GLU A 314 -1.74 -29.43 9.12
N ASP A 315 -2.42 -29.56 10.27
CA ASP A 315 -3.79 -29.05 10.48
C ASP A 315 -3.89 -27.53 10.70
N ILE A 316 -2.76 -26.81 10.79
CA ILE A 316 -2.68 -25.34 10.77
C ILE A 316 -1.72 -24.82 9.67
N MET A 317 -1.41 -25.65 8.68
CA MET A 317 -0.54 -25.32 7.56
C MET A 317 -1.36 -24.92 6.32
N ASP A 318 -0.88 -23.93 5.56
CA ASP A 318 -1.52 -23.47 4.34
C ASP A 318 -1.41 -24.55 3.24
N PRO A 319 -2.53 -25.03 2.67
CA PRO A 319 -2.55 -26.13 1.72
C PRO A 319 -1.97 -25.82 0.34
N LEU A 320 -1.49 -24.59 0.09
CA LEU A 320 -0.88 -24.17 -1.18
C LEU A 320 0.57 -23.68 -0.98
N THR A 321 0.87 -23.00 0.13
CA THR A 321 2.23 -22.49 0.41
C THR A 321 3.03 -23.35 1.38
N CYS A 322 2.41 -24.36 2.01
CA CYS A 322 3.03 -25.25 3.00
C CYS A 322 3.70 -24.50 4.16
N SER A 323 3.10 -23.38 4.58
CA SER A 323 3.57 -22.51 5.67
C SER A 323 2.49 -22.33 6.73
N ALA A 324 2.83 -22.00 7.98
CA ALA A 324 1.84 -21.75 9.03
C ALA A 324 0.78 -20.71 8.59
N ILE A 325 -0.50 -21.06 8.73
CA ILE A 325 -1.61 -20.10 8.53
C ILE A 325 -1.60 -19.13 9.72
N CYS A 326 -1.71 -17.83 9.43
CA CYS A 326 -1.54 -16.77 10.43
C CYS A 326 -2.74 -15.83 10.51
N LEU A 327 -3.31 -15.47 9.37
CA LEU A 327 -4.61 -14.79 9.26
C LEU A 327 -5.53 -15.70 8.42
N PRO A 328 -6.21 -16.68 9.05
CA PRO A 328 -6.94 -17.70 8.33
C PRO A 328 -8.17 -17.12 7.62
N VAL A 329 -8.22 -17.30 6.30
CA VAL A 329 -9.34 -16.94 5.43
C VAL A 329 -9.93 -18.22 4.86
N LYS A 330 -11.18 -18.50 5.23
CA LYS A 330 -12.00 -19.57 4.65
C LYS A 330 -12.52 -19.13 3.29
N LEU A 331 -12.22 -19.92 2.27
CA LEU A 331 -12.81 -19.80 0.95
C LEU A 331 -14.25 -20.33 1.01
N VAL A 332 -15.24 -19.47 0.81
CA VAL A 332 -16.66 -19.84 0.89
C VAL A 332 -17.06 -20.83 -0.24
N THR A 333 -16.27 -20.88 -1.31
CA THR A 333 -16.41 -21.75 -2.48
C THR A 333 -16.03 -23.21 -2.21
N SER A 334 -14.80 -23.45 -1.76
CA SER A 334 -14.27 -24.80 -1.49
C SER A 334 -14.39 -25.25 -0.03
N GLY A 335 -14.69 -24.32 0.89
CA GLY A 335 -14.68 -24.55 2.33
C GLY A 335 -13.28 -24.68 2.95
N VAL A 336 -12.23 -24.61 2.13
CA VAL A 336 -10.82 -24.70 2.53
C VAL A 336 -10.37 -23.39 3.16
N THR A 337 -9.54 -23.48 4.21
CA THR A 337 -8.96 -22.31 4.88
C THR A 337 -7.50 -22.15 4.45
N VAL A 338 -7.14 -20.95 4.01
CA VAL A 338 -5.79 -20.55 3.57
C VAL A 338 -5.32 -19.33 4.37
N ASP A 339 -4.05 -18.96 4.30
CA ASP A 339 -3.63 -17.67 4.84
C ASP A 339 -4.18 -16.51 4.00
N ARG A 340 -4.43 -15.36 4.63
CA ARG A 340 -4.84 -14.13 3.96
C ARG A 340 -3.90 -13.73 2.82
N SER A 341 -2.59 -13.91 2.97
CA SER A 341 -1.62 -13.60 1.92
C SER A 341 -1.76 -14.54 0.70
N THR A 342 -2.12 -15.80 0.94
CA THR A 342 -2.50 -16.77 -0.10
C THR A 342 -3.83 -16.36 -0.76
N PHE A 343 -4.85 -15.98 0.01
CA PHE A 343 -6.12 -15.47 -0.55
C PHE A 343 -5.91 -14.21 -1.43
N GLU A 344 -5.11 -13.26 -0.97
CA GLU A 344 -4.75 -12.05 -1.74
C GLU A 344 -3.98 -12.38 -3.05
N LEU A 345 -3.30 -13.52 -3.12
CA LEU A 345 -2.70 -14.06 -4.36
C LEU A 345 -3.76 -14.72 -5.27
N LEU A 346 -4.64 -15.56 -4.73
CA LEU A 346 -5.71 -16.22 -5.50
C LEU A 346 -6.70 -15.23 -6.14
N LEU A 347 -6.90 -14.05 -5.52
CA LEU A 347 -7.68 -12.95 -6.09
C LEU A 347 -7.06 -12.34 -7.36
N LEU A 348 -5.76 -12.53 -7.63
CA LEU A 348 -5.12 -12.08 -8.87
C LEU A 348 -5.46 -12.99 -10.06
N ASP A 349 -5.59 -14.29 -9.81
CA ASP A 349 -6.01 -15.29 -10.80
C ASP A 349 -7.55 -15.37 -10.92
N GLY A 350 -8.27 -14.97 -9.86
CA GLY A 350 -9.74 -14.87 -9.83
C GLY A 350 -10.46 -16.22 -9.81
N VAL A 351 -9.76 -17.29 -9.41
CA VAL A 351 -10.23 -18.68 -9.42
C VAL A 351 -9.78 -19.40 -8.15
N ASP A 352 -10.69 -20.15 -7.52
CA ASP A 352 -10.40 -21.06 -6.41
C ASP A 352 -9.64 -22.30 -6.94
N PRO A 353 -8.45 -22.63 -6.44
CA PRO A 353 -7.61 -23.70 -7.01
C PRO A 353 -8.12 -25.10 -6.68
N PHE A 354 -8.96 -25.26 -5.65
CA PHE A 354 -9.47 -26.54 -5.18
C PHE A 354 -10.73 -26.98 -5.94
N ASN A 355 -11.63 -26.04 -6.26
CA ASN A 355 -12.89 -26.35 -6.96
C ASN A 355 -13.04 -25.69 -8.36
N ARG A 356 -12.13 -24.78 -8.73
CA ARG A 356 -12.12 -24.01 -10.01
C ARG A 356 -13.31 -23.06 -10.22
N GLU A 357 -14.03 -22.70 -9.16
CA GLU A 357 -15.02 -21.64 -9.22
C GLU A 357 -14.38 -20.25 -9.25
N ARG A 358 -15.14 -19.24 -9.71
CA ARG A 358 -14.69 -17.84 -9.66
C ARG A 358 -14.53 -17.37 -8.22
N LEU A 359 -13.38 -16.77 -7.90
CA LEU A 359 -13.07 -16.20 -6.61
C LEU A 359 -13.02 -14.67 -6.69
N ASP A 360 -13.55 -14.01 -5.67
CA ASP A 360 -13.60 -12.55 -5.53
C ASP A 360 -13.56 -12.16 -4.04
N GLU A 361 -13.35 -10.88 -3.73
CA GLU A 361 -13.15 -10.39 -2.36
C GLU A 361 -14.30 -10.76 -1.41
N SER A 362 -15.54 -10.91 -1.89
CA SER A 362 -16.68 -11.28 -1.05
C SER A 362 -16.70 -12.74 -0.58
N LYS A 363 -15.82 -13.58 -1.14
CA LYS A 363 -15.77 -15.04 -0.89
C LYS A 363 -14.69 -15.47 0.09
N GLY A 364 -13.93 -14.53 0.65
CA GLY A 364 -13.03 -14.78 1.78
C GLY A 364 -13.66 -14.34 3.09
N VAL A 365 -13.86 -15.28 4.02
CA VAL A 365 -14.38 -15.01 5.37
C VAL A 365 -13.34 -15.41 6.41
N VAL A 366 -13.15 -14.64 7.48
CA VAL A 366 -12.19 -15.00 8.54
C VAL A 366 -12.62 -16.30 9.23
N ASP A 367 -11.73 -17.28 9.29
CA ASP A 367 -11.99 -18.55 10.00
C ASP A 367 -11.64 -18.39 11.48
N GLU A 368 -12.62 -17.97 12.29
CA GLU A 368 -12.42 -17.85 13.73
C GLU A 368 -12.06 -19.17 14.43
N GLU A 369 -12.47 -20.32 13.89
CA GLU A 369 -12.17 -21.61 14.51
C GLU A 369 -10.70 -21.95 14.33
N MET A 370 -10.19 -21.83 13.10
CA MET A 370 -8.77 -22.00 12.83
C MET A 370 -7.92 -20.93 13.54
N LEU A 371 -8.39 -19.69 13.63
CA LEU A 371 -7.68 -18.63 14.38
C LEU A 371 -7.48 -19.02 15.85
N ARG A 372 -8.53 -19.54 16.51
CA ARG A 372 -8.44 -20.03 17.90
C ARG A 372 -7.44 -21.19 18.06
N ARG A 373 -7.36 -22.10 17.07
CA ARG A 373 -6.35 -23.19 17.07
C ARG A 373 -4.92 -22.65 16.93
N ILE A 374 -4.71 -21.71 16.02
CA ILE A 374 -3.41 -21.03 15.79
C ILE A 374 -2.99 -20.27 17.06
N GLU A 375 -3.90 -19.55 17.71
CA GLU A 375 -3.64 -18.86 18.99
C GLU A 375 -3.23 -19.83 20.10
N GLU A 376 -3.93 -20.97 20.24
CA GLU A 376 -3.61 -21.97 21.25
C GLU A 376 -2.27 -22.66 20.97
N TYR A 377 -1.98 -23.05 19.73
CA TYR A 377 -0.70 -23.61 19.32
C TYR A 377 0.47 -22.65 19.61
N ASN A 378 0.33 -21.38 19.21
CA ASN A 378 1.32 -20.34 19.49
C ASN A 378 1.48 -20.06 20.99
N LYS A 379 0.42 -20.20 21.78
CA LYS A 379 0.53 -20.16 23.24
C LYS A 379 1.34 -21.35 23.77
N ARG A 380 1.02 -22.58 23.34
CA ARG A 380 1.74 -23.80 23.76
C ARG A 380 3.24 -23.72 23.42
N ARG A 381 3.64 -23.19 22.24
CA ARG A 381 5.07 -22.95 21.89
C ARG A 381 5.79 -21.91 22.78
N ARG A 382 5.08 -20.91 23.31
CA ARG A 382 5.64 -19.94 24.27
C ARG A 382 5.78 -20.58 25.65
N ASP A 383 4.69 -21.18 26.14
CA ASP A 383 4.62 -21.88 27.42
C ASP A 383 5.60 -23.08 27.51
N SER A 384 6.16 -23.57 26.39
CA SER A 384 7.24 -24.57 26.36
C SER A 384 8.64 -23.94 26.37
N LYS A 385 8.91 -22.92 25.53
CA LYS A 385 10.22 -22.24 25.49
C LYS A 385 10.60 -21.66 26.86
N ASP A 386 9.65 -21.04 27.56
CA ASP A 386 9.87 -20.49 28.92
C ASP A 386 10.28 -21.57 29.95
N LYS A 387 9.99 -22.86 29.69
CA LYS A 387 10.34 -24.02 30.54
C LYS A 387 11.67 -24.70 30.18
N GLU A 388 12.24 -24.38 29.03
CA GLU A 388 13.57 -24.83 28.61
C GLU A 388 14.59 -23.76 29.01
N ASP A 389 14.26 -22.49 28.75
CA ASP A 389 15.05 -21.33 29.16
C ASP A 389 15.19 -21.20 30.70
N SER A 390 14.36 -21.89 31.48
CA SER A 390 14.47 -21.97 32.95
C SER A 390 15.17 -23.24 33.47
N LYS A 391 15.45 -24.24 32.61
CA LYS A 391 16.28 -25.42 32.96
C LYS A 391 17.76 -25.18 32.69
N ASP A 392 18.10 -24.48 31.62
CA ASP A 392 19.50 -24.13 31.27
C ASP A 392 20.09 -23.03 32.17
N LYS A 393 19.53 -22.85 33.39
CA LYS A 393 19.92 -21.88 34.41
C LYS A 393 20.02 -22.47 35.84
N GLU A 394 19.85 -23.79 36.01
CA GLU A 394 20.18 -24.57 37.23
C GLU A 394 21.44 -25.43 37.03
#